data_AF-A0A7V3RSI6-F1
#
_entry.id   AF-A0A7V3RSI6-F1
#
_cell.length_a   1.000
_cell.length_b   1.000
_cell.length_c   1.000
_cell.angle_alpha   90.00
_cell.angle_beta   90.00
_cell.angle_gamma   90.00
#
_symmetry.space_group_name_H-M   'P 1'
#
loop_
_entity.id
_entity.type
_entity.pdbx_description
1 polymer ?
#
loop_
_entity_poly.entity_id
_entity_poly.type
_entity_poly.pdbx_seq_one_letter_code
_entity_poly.pdbx_strand_id
1 'polypeptide(L)'
;MNALLRFQNIDRRILYIIVAIVLSVPIIMRPARHPDTVFPEVQHAYNTIDSVPPGKIVILSNLWGAGTKAENEPQLEALMRHMFAKHIKFVLLSWDPGGSEISWQSAERIQNDVGAKYGRDWVHLGYKTGAANAIISGFAEDFQKVFPVDKRGTPLSKLPAVSYVKNSGQIGAVVDITSVGMMDTWISYLTSPKHIPLIYCPTAV
;
A
#
# COMPACT_ATOMS: atom_id res chain seq x y z
N MET A 1 -27.95 3.07 39.81
CA MET A 1 -26.86 3.72 40.57
C MET A 1 -25.98 2.72 41.33
N ASN A 2 -26.53 1.85 42.18
CA ASN A 2 -25.74 0.98 43.07
C ASN A 2 -24.88 -0.10 42.38
N ALA A 3 -25.28 -0.60 41.20
CA ALA A 3 -24.49 -1.59 40.46
C ALA A 3 -23.18 -0.99 39.91
N LEU A 4 -23.22 0.24 39.40
CA LEU A 4 -22.05 0.95 38.86
C LEU A 4 -21.00 1.26 39.94
N LEU A 5 -21.43 1.60 41.15
CA LEU A 5 -20.53 1.80 42.31
C LEU A 5 -19.85 0.50 42.77
N ARG A 6 -20.52 -0.66 42.62
CA ARG A 6 -19.91 -1.97 42.92
C ARG A 6 -18.83 -2.36 41.92
N PHE A 7 -18.95 -1.95 40.65
CA PHE A 7 -17.91 -2.18 39.64
C PHE A 7 -16.65 -1.33 39.87
N GLN A 8 -16.77 -0.15 40.50
CA GLN A 8 -15.62 0.70 40.84
C GLN A 8 -14.72 0.13 41.95
N ASN A 9 -15.26 -0.73 42.82
CA ASN A 9 -14.51 -1.30 43.95
C ASN A 9 -13.91 -2.69 43.65
N ILE A 10 -13.94 -3.13 42.39
CA ILE A 10 -13.28 -4.38 42.00
C ILE A 10 -11.77 -4.19 42.08
N ASP A 11 -11.08 -5.11 42.74
CA ASP A 11 -9.61 -5.10 42.77
C ASP A 11 -9.06 -5.17 41.35
N ARG A 12 -8.24 -4.18 40.98
CA ARG A 12 -7.55 -4.10 39.69
C ARG A 12 -6.81 -5.38 39.31
N ARG A 13 -6.34 -6.16 40.29
CA ARG A 13 -5.69 -7.47 40.05
C ARG A 13 -6.63 -8.47 39.41
N ILE A 14 -7.89 -8.50 39.85
CA ILE A 14 -8.93 -9.37 39.28
C ILE A 14 -9.22 -8.94 37.85
N LEU A 15 -9.30 -7.63 37.60
CA LEU A 15 -9.46 -7.09 36.24
C LEU A 15 -8.30 -7.51 35.32
N TYR A 16 -7.05 -7.40 35.78
CA TYR A 16 -5.90 -7.85 34.99
C TYR A 16 -5.90 -9.34 34.71
N ILE A 17 -6.31 -10.18 35.66
CA ILE A 17 -6.44 -11.63 35.45
C ILE A 17 -7.55 -11.92 34.43
N ILE A 18 -8.70 -11.26 34.53
CA ILE A 18 -9.80 -11.45 33.58
C ILE A 18 -9.35 -11.01 32.18
N VAL A 19 -8.71 -9.85 32.03
CA VAL A 19 -8.16 -9.39 30.75
C VAL A 19 -7.13 -10.38 30.22
N ALA A 20 -6.21 -10.86 31.06
CA ALA A 20 -5.21 -11.84 30.66
C ALA A 20 -5.85 -13.15 30.16
N ILE A 21 -6.89 -13.65 30.84
CA ILE A 21 -7.63 -14.85 30.42
C ILE A 21 -8.36 -14.58 29.09
N VAL A 22 -9.10 -13.48 29.00
CA VAL A 22 -9.86 -13.10 27.79
C VAL A 22 -8.96 -12.94 26.57
N LEU A 23 -7.73 -12.44 26.74
CA LEU A 23 -6.75 -12.32 25.66
C LEU A 23 -6.03 -13.65 25.36
N SER A 24 -5.71 -14.46 26.39
CA SER A 24 -4.96 -15.71 26.22
C SER A 24 -5.81 -16.82 25.60
N VAL A 25 -7.10 -16.89 25.95
CA VAL A 25 -8.01 -17.94 25.49
C VAL A 25 -8.11 -17.99 23.96
N PRO A 26 -8.39 -16.90 23.21
CA PRO A 26 -8.43 -16.95 21.74
C PRO A 26 -7.07 -17.32 21.11
N ILE A 27 -5.96 -16.87 21.71
CA ILE A 27 -4.59 -17.15 21.22
C ILE A 27 -4.26 -18.63 21.37
N ILE A 28 -4.62 -19.25 22.49
CA ILE A 28 -4.37 -20.66 22.79
C ILE A 28 -5.34 -21.55 22.01
N MET A 29 -6.62 -21.20 22.03
CA MET A 29 -7.66 -22.01 21.39
C MET A 29 -7.57 -21.98 19.86
N ARG A 30 -6.95 -20.93 19.27
CA ARG A 30 -6.85 -20.72 17.82
C ARG A 30 -8.16 -21.12 17.13
N PRO A 31 -9.29 -20.48 17.47
CA PRO A 31 -10.60 -20.87 16.94
C PRO A 31 -10.50 -21.00 15.42
N ALA A 32 -11.16 -22.02 14.88
CA ALA A 32 -11.11 -22.34 13.45
C ALA A 32 -11.27 -21.06 12.63
N ARG A 33 -10.35 -20.85 11.67
CA ARG A 33 -10.43 -19.70 10.78
C ARG A 33 -11.83 -19.70 10.18
N HIS A 34 -12.54 -18.58 10.36
CA HIS A 34 -13.80 -18.35 9.67
C HIS A 34 -13.56 -18.64 8.18
N PRO A 35 -14.47 -19.32 7.45
CA PRO A 35 -14.26 -19.59 6.03
C PRO A 35 -13.83 -18.30 5.34
N ASP A 36 -12.78 -18.40 4.53
CA ASP A 36 -12.19 -17.29 3.79
C ASP A 36 -13.22 -16.75 2.77
N THR A 37 -14.20 -15.97 3.26
CA THR A 37 -15.13 -15.26 2.40
C THR A 37 -14.34 -14.13 1.76
N VAL A 38 -13.99 -14.32 0.49
CA VAL A 38 -13.40 -13.25 -0.30
C VAL A 38 -14.49 -12.20 -0.53
N PHE A 39 -14.27 -11.02 0.05
CA PHE A 39 -15.17 -9.89 -0.15
C PHE A 39 -15.13 -9.41 -1.62
N PRO A 40 -16.26 -8.97 -2.19
CA PRO A 40 -16.30 -8.48 -3.57
C PRO A 40 -15.24 -7.41 -3.87
N GLU A 41 -14.97 -6.52 -2.92
CA GLU A 41 -13.99 -5.44 -3.02
C GLU A 41 -12.56 -6.01 -3.18
N VAL A 42 -12.23 -7.06 -2.43
CA VAL A 42 -10.94 -7.76 -2.54
C VAL A 42 -10.83 -8.46 -3.88
N GLN A 43 -11.91 -9.11 -4.33
CA GLN A 43 -11.93 -9.76 -5.65
C GLN A 43 -11.78 -8.73 -6.79
N HIS A 44 -12.42 -7.57 -6.68
CA HIS A 44 -12.29 -6.49 -7.66
C HIS A 44 -10.87 -5.92 -7.68
N ALA A 45 -10.25 -5.70 -6.53
CA ALA A 45 -8.85 -5.29 -6.45
C ALA A 45 -7.92 -6.32 -7.10
N TYR A 46 -8.13 -7.61 -6.81
CA TYR A 46 -7.38 -8.70 -7.42
C TYR A 46 -7.51 -8.68 -8.95
N ASN A 47 -8.74 -8.65 -9.46
CA ASN A 47 -9.03 -8.66 -10.91
C ASN A 47 -8.48 -7.40 -11.60
N THR A 48 -8.50 -6.26 -10.91
CA THR A 48 -7.96 -4.99 -11.44
C THR A 48 -6.45 -5.10 -11.66
N ILE A 49 -5.71 -5.66 -10.70
CA ILE A 49 -4.28 -5.92 -10.87
C ILE A 49 -4.05 -6.97 -11.96
N ASP A 50 -4.83 -8.05 -11.97
CA ASP A 50 -4.64 -9.17 -12.91
C ASP A 50 -4.92 -8.78 -14.38
N SER A 51 -5.78 -7.78 -14.58
CA SER A 51 -6.14 -7.25 -15.90
C SER A 51 -5.25 -6.10 -16.38
N VAL A 52 -4.21 -5.72 -15.63
CA VAL A 52 -3.26 -4.68 -16.07
C VAL A 52 -2.60 -5.10 -17.39
N PRO A 53 -2.75 -4.31 -18.47
CA PRO A 53 -2.19 -4.67 -19.77
C PRO A 53 -0.65 -4.76 -19.74
N PRO A 54 -0.05 -5.66 -20.52
CA PRO A 54 1.40 -5.69 -20.71
C PRO A 54 1.95 -4.33 -21.13
N GLY A 55 3.10 -3.95 -20.59
CA GLY A 55 3.72 -2.65 -20.88
C GLY A 55 3.09 -1.48 -20.12
N LYS A 56 2.20 -1.72 -19.16
CA LYS A 56 1.79 -0.73 -18.16
C LYS A 56 2.39 -1.03 -16.79
N ILE A 57 2.59 0.01 -15.99
CA ILE A 57 3.03 -0.09 -14.61
C ILE A 57 1.86 0.12 -13.64
N VAL A 58 2.01 -0.37 -12.42
CA VAL A 58 1.15 -0.03 -11.29
C VAL A 58 1.87 0.96 -10.37
N ILE A 59 1.16 1.99 -9.91
CA ILE A 59 1.67 2.89 -8.86
C ILE A 59 1.15 2.40 -7.52
N LEU A 60 2.05 2.07 -6.61
CA LEU A 60 1.76 1.84 -5.21
C LEU A 60 2.04 3.13 -4.44
N SER A 61 0.98 3.86 -4.12
CA SER A 61 1.00 5.07 -3.29
C SER A 61 1.03 4.67 -1.82
N ASN A 62 2.01 5.20 -1.09
CA ASN A 62 2.25 4.93 0.31
C ASN A 62 2.14 6.24 1.12
N LEU A 63 1.00 6.40 1.80
CA LEU A 63 0.78 7.45 2.80
C LEU A 63 0.48 6.81 4.17
N TRP A 64 1.49 6.15 4.73
CA TRP A 64 1.44 5.58 6.08
C TRP A 64 2.85 5.49 6.66
N GLY A 65 2.94 5.20 7.97
CA GLY A 65 4.21 5.11 8.68
C GLY A 65 4.18 4.06 9.79
N ALA A 66 5.14 4.13 10.72
CA ALA A 66 5.28 3.15 11.79
C ALA A 66 4.01 2.95 12.64
N GLY A 67 3.20 4.01 12.82
CA GLY A 67 1.97 3.97 13.61
C GLY A 67 0.88 3.06 13.07
N THR A 68 0.82 2.86 11.75
CA THR A 68 -0.20 2.02 11.08
C THR A 68 0.42 0.86 10.30
N LYS A 69 1.72 0.63 10.53
CA LYS A 69 2.51 -0.43 9.89
C LYS A 69 1.85 -1.80 9.99
N ALA A 70 1.27 -2.14 11.14
CA ALA A 70 0.64 -3.43 11.37
C ALA A 70 -0.55 -3.72 10.43
N GLU A 71 -1.20 -2.69 9.89
CA GLU A 71 -2.31 -2.81 8.94
C GLU A 71 -1.82 -2.62 7.49
N ASN A 72 -1.02 -1.59 7.25
CA ASN A 72 -0.67 -1.19 5.88
C ASN A 72 0.48 -1.98 5.26
N GLU A 73 1.46 -2.46 6.04
CA GLU A 73 2.57 -3.27 5.50
C GLU A 73 2.05 -4.59 4.91
N PRO A 74 1.21 -5.38 5.61
CA PRO A 74 0.64 -6.61 5.01
C PRO A 74 -0.14 -6.36 3.71
N GLN A 75 -0.87 -5.24 3.60
CA GLN A 75 -1.57 -4.85 2.37
C GLN A 75 -0.56 -4.60 1.24
N LEU A 76 0.48 -3.81 1.50
CA LEU A 76 1.54 -3.52 0.54
C LEU A 76 2.24 -4.82 0.08
N GLU A 77 2.59 -5.70 1.01
CA GLU A 77 3.30 -6.95 0.70
C GLU A 77 2.46 -7.91 -0.14
N ALA A 78 1.17 -8.03 0.15
CA ALA A 78 0.26 -8.86 -0.64
C ALA A 78 0.20 -8.39 -2.10
N LEU A 79 0.09 -7.07 -2.32
CA LEU A 79 0.07 -6.46 -3.66
C LEU A 79 1.39 -6.66 -4.39
N MET A 80 2.53 -6.45 -3.72
CA MET A 80 3.86 -6.67 -4.31
C MET A 80 4.06 -8.13 -4.71
N ARG A 81 3.70 -9.08 -3.85
CA ARG A 81 3.77 -10.52 -4.16
C ARG A 81 2.90 -10.87 -5.36
N HIS A 82 1.67 -10.35 -5.43
CA HIS A 82 0.77 -10.56 -6.56
C HIS A 82 1.40 -10.02 -7.88
N MET A 83 1.89 -8.79 -7.87
CA MET A 83 2.49 -8.18 -9.07
C MET A 83 3.77 -8.89 -9.50
N PHE A 84 4.63 -9.30 -8.57
CA PHE A 84 5.82 -10.08 -8.89
C PHE A 84 5.46 -11.43 -9.52
N ALA A 85 4.46 -12.15 -8.98
CA ALA A 85 3.99 -13.41 -9.53
C ALA A 85 3.44 -13.27 -10.96
N LYS A 86 2.87 -12.11 -11.30
CA LYS A 86 2.34 -11.78 -12.62
C LYS A 86 3.33 -11.06 -13.54
N HIS A 87 4.57 -10.84 -13.08
CA HIS A 87 5.58 -10.03 -13.77
C HIS A 87 5.09 -8.61 -14.14
N ILE A 88 4.20 -8.05 -13.32
CA ILE A 88 3.71 -6.68 -13.46
C ILE A 88 4.74 -5.75 -12.82
N LYS A 89 5.22 -4.80 -13.62
CA LYS A 89 6.15 -3.78 -13.15
C LYS A 89 5.41 -2.76 -12.30
N PHE A 90 6.02 -2.33 -11.21
CA PHE A 90 5.41 -1.32 -10.34
C PHE A 90 6.40 -0.29 -9.83
N VAL A 91 5.86 0.84 -9.39
CA VAL A 91 6.61 1.90 -8.72
C VAL A 91 6.05 2.15 -7.33
N LEU A 92 6.94 2.34 -6.35
CA LEU A 92 6.59 2.83 -5.03
C LEU A 92 6.69 4.35 -5.02
N LEU A 93 5.59 5.03 -4.66
CA LEU A 93 5.52 6.47 -4.48
C LEU A 93 5.14 6.74 -3.02
N SER A 94 5.98 7.46 -2.28
CA SER A 94 5.77 7.67 -0.85
C SER A 94 5.53 9.13 -0.51
N TRP A 95 4.57 9.34 0.37
CA TRP A 95 4.15 10.64 0.90
C TRP A 95 4.45 10.79 2.39
N ASP A 96 5.04 9.75 3.00
CA ASP A 96 5.59 9.78 4.36
C ASP A 96 7.07 9.38 4.32
N PRO A 97 7.97 10.08 5.04
CA PRO A 97 9.38 9.71 5.11
C PRO A 97 9.63 8.32 5.70
N GLY A 98 8.91 7.96 6.77
CA GLY A 98 9.03 6.65 7.43
C GLY A 98 8.44 5.54 6.57
N GLY A 99 7.27 5.78 5.99
CA GLY A 99 6.63 4.92 5.00
C GLY A 99 7.56 4.59 3.85
N SER A 100 8.23 5.60 3.29
CA SER A 100 9.21 5.44 2.19
C SER A 100 10.34 4.47 2.51
N GLU A 101 10.77 4.40 3.78
CA GLU A 101 11.80 3.46 4.19
C GLU A 101 11.23 2.06 4.45
N ILE A 102 10.08 1.98 5.11
CA ILE A 102 9.41 0.69 5.37
C ILE A 102 9.01 0.01 4.06
N SER A 103 8.46 0.74 3.09
CA SER A 103 8.09 0.18 1.78
C SER A 103 9.29 -0.27 0.96
N TRP A 104 10.42 0.43 1.07
CA TRP A 104 11.67 -0.01 0.46
C TRP A 104 12.12 -1.36 1.02
N GLN A 105 12.19 -1.48 2.35
CA GLN A 105 12.63 -2.70 3.03
C GLN A 105 11.70 -3.88 2.74
N SER A 106 10.39 -3.63 2.69
CA SER A 106 9.38 -4.64 2.31
C SER A 106 9.61 -5.16 0.89
N ALA A 107 9.80 -4.25 -0.08
CA ALA A 107 10.07 -4.62 -1.47
C ALA A 107 11.42 -5.35 -1.63
N GLU A 108 12.45 -4.92 -0.90
CA GLU A 108 13.76 -5.55 -0.91
C GLU A 108 13.73 -6.97 -0.35
N ARG A 109 12.96 -7.19 0.71
CA ARG A 109 12.74 -8.53 1.27
C ARG A 109 12.01 -9.43 0.28
N ILE A 110 10.88 -8.96 -0.25
CA ILE A 110 10.05 -9.77 -1.15
C ILE A 110 10.76 -10.06 -2.47
N GLN A 111 11.51 -9.10 -3.04
CA GLN A 111 12.24 -9.36 -4.29
C GLN A 111 13.26 -10.49 -4.11
N ASN A 112 13.89 -10.60 -2.93
CA ASN A 112 14.85 -11.66 -2.64
C ASN A 112 14.15 -13.02 -2.53
N ASP A 113 12.95 -13.06 -1.93
CA ASP A 113 12.13 -14.28 -1.85
C ASP A 113 11.73 -14.81 -3.23
N VAL A 114 11.46 -13.92 -4.19
CA VAL A 114 10.87 -14.28 -5.51
C VAL A 114 11.84 -14.15 -6.69
N GLY A 115 13.09 -13.73 -6.46
CA GLY A 115 14.09 -13.52 -7.50
C GLY A 115 13.85 -12.31 -8.42
N ALA A 116 13.04 -11.34 -7.98
CA ALA A 116 12.85 -10.08 -8.68
C ALA A 116 14.06 -9.14 -8.49
N LYS A 117 14.21 -8.15 -9.37
CA LYS A 117 15.34 -7.22 -9.37
C LYS A 117 14.88 -5.76 -9.43
N TYR A 118 15.37 -4.98 -8.48
CA TYR A 118 15.29 -3.52 -8.49
C TYR A 118 15.76 -2.93 -9.83
N GLY A 119 15.06 -1.92 -10.32
CA GLY A 119 15.33 -1.22 -11.58
C GLY A 119 14.83 -1.95 -12.83
N ARG A 120 14.65 -3.28 -12.78
CA ARG A 120 14.08 -4.07 -13.89
C ARG A 120 12.61 -4.39 -13.68
N ASP A 121 12.27 -4.84 -12.47
CA ASP A 121 10.93 -5.33 -12.14
C ASP A 121 10.15 -4.32 -11.28
N TRP A 122 10.84 -3.50 -10.49
CA TRP A 122 10.23 -2.46 -9.67
C TRP A 122 11.18 -1.29 -9.43
N VAL A 123 10.65 -0.10 -9.10
CA VAL A 123 11.42 1.10 -8.77
C VAL A 123 10.80 1.83 -7.58
N HIS A 124 11.63 2.51 -6.78
CA HIS A 124 11.14 3.38 -5.71
C HIS A 124 11.37 4.85 -6.10
N LEU A 125 10.32 5.67 -6.15
CA LEU A 125 10.43 7.09 -6.52
C LEU A 125 10.92 7.96 -5.35
N GLY A 126 10.86 7.42 -4.14
CA GLY A 126 11.32 8.07 -2.91
C GLY A 126 10.19 8.84 -2.24
N TYR A 127 10.52 9.54 -1.16
CA TYR A 127 9.60 10.43 -0.48
C TYR A 127 9.41 11.71 -1.30
N LYS A 128 8.17 12.14 -1.51
CA LYS A 128 7.83 13.36 -2.22
C LYS A 128 7.22 14.40 -1.30
N THR A 129 7.88 15.55 -1.24
CA THR A 129 7.39 16.77 -0.60
C THR A 129 6.82 17.68 -1.68
N GLY A 130 5.52 17.94 -1.65
CA GLY A 130 4.87 18.82 -2.62
C GLY A 130 3.36 18.66 -2.60
N ALA A 131 2.66 19.55 -3.29
CA ALA A 131 1.22 19.45 -3.41
C ALA A 131 0.85 18.20 -4.24
N ALA A 132 0.18 17.23 -3.60
CA ALA A 132 -0.11 15.93 -4.20
C ALA A 132 -0.89 16.06 -5.53
N ASN A 133 -1.84 16.99 -5.60
CA ASN A 133 -2.58 17.31 -6.83
C ASN A 133 -1.67 17.73 -8.00
N ALA A 134 -0.66 18.57 -7.74
CA ALA A 134 0.28 19.03 -8.75
C ALA A 134 1.20 17.90 -9.23
N ILE A 135 1.67 17.05 -8.31
CA ILE A 135 2.49 15.89 -8.64
C ILE A 135 1.69 14.88 -9.47
N ILE A 136 0.47 14.55 -9.03
CA ILE A 136 -0.41 13.59 -9.70
C ILE A 136 -0.79 14.07 -11.11
N SER A 137 -1.25 15.32 -11.24
CA SER A 137 -1.55 15.91 -12.54
C SER A 137 -0.31 15.98 -13.43
N GLY A 138 0.83 16.34 -12.84
CA GLY A 138 2.09 16.48 -13.56
C GLY A 138 2.56 15.17 -14.17
N PHE A 139 2.63 14.08 -13.38
CA PHE A 139 3.12 12.81 -13.92
C PHE A 139 2.10 12.14 -14.84
N ALA A 140 0.81 12.49 -14.71
CA ALA A 140 -0.21 12.03 -15.64
C ALA A 140 0.03 12.56 -17.07
N GLU A 141 0.70 13.70 -17.22
CA GLU A 141 1.08 14.27 -18.52
C GLU A 141 2.54 13.97 -18.90
N ASP A 142 3.47 14.05 -17.95
CA ASP A 142 4.90 13.80 -18.17
C ASP A 142 5.56 13.17 -16.92
N PHE A 143 5.58 11.84 -16.90
CA PHE A 143 6.08 11.04 -15.79
C PHE A 143 7.59 11.25 -15.55
N GLN A 144 8.39 11.32 -16.63
CA GLN A 144 9.85 11.44 -16.53
C GLN A 144 10.27 12.84 -16.08
N LYS A 145 9.50 13.87 -16.45
CA LYS A 145 9.76 15.24 -16.01
C LYS A 145 9.47 15.42 -14.53
N VAL A 146 8.38 14.85 -14.02
CA VAL A 146 8.04 14.92 -12.59
C VAL A 146 8.99 14.07 -11.75
N PHE A 147 9.42 12.92 -12.28
CA PHE A 147 10.33 11.99 -11.60
C PHE A 147 11.64 11.82 -12.38
N PRO A 148 12.62 12.74 -12.25
CA PRO A 148 13.87 12.64 -12.98
C PRO A 148 14.76 11.49 -12.48
N VAL A 149 14.72 11.18 -11.18
CA VAL A 149 15.54 10.16 -10.53
C VAL A 149 14.74 9.34 -9.52
N ASP A 150 15.20 8.12 -9.27
CA ASP A 150 14.66 7.21 -8.27
C ASP A 150 15.18 7.57 -6.86
N LYS A 151 14.78 6.79 -5.85
CA LYS A 151 15.25 6.94 -4.46
C LYS A 151 16.77 6.83 -4.32
N ARG A 152 17.46 6.16 -5.24
CA ARG A 152 18.92 5.98 -5.25
C ARG A 152 19.65 7.05 -6.07
N GLY A 153 18.94 8.02 -6.65
CA GLY A 153 19.52 9.04 -7.53
C GLY A 153 19.81 8.55 -8.96
N THR A 154 19.32 7.36 -9.33
CA THR A 154 19.46 6.81 -10.68
C THR A 154 18.40 7.45 -11.60
N PRO A 155 18.80 7.98 -12.77
CA PRO A 155 17.82 8.51 -13.73
C PRO A 155 16.79 7.45 -14.15
N LEU A 156 15.50 7.79 -14.10
CA LEU A 156 14.43 6.85 -14.45
C LEU A 156 14.53 6.35 -15.89
N SER A 157 15.04 7.20 -16.79
CA SER A 157 15.31 6.85 -18.18
C SER A 157 16.30 5.69 -18.36
N LYS A 158 17.10 5.38 -17.34
CA LYS A 158 18.06 4.25 -17.34
C LYS A 158 17.51 2.98 -16.70
N LEU A 159 16.32 3.02 -16.10
CA LEU A 159 15.74 1.89 -15.37
C LEU A 159 14.74 1.12 -16.26
N PRO A 160 15.01 -0.12 -16.68
CA PRO A 160 14.12 -0.90 -17.57
C PRO A 160 12.69 -1.10 -17.07
N ALA A 161 12.45 -0.97 -15.77
CA ALA A 161 11.11 -1.02 -15.18
C ALA A 161 10.22 0.14 -15.64
N VAL A 162 10.80 1.32 -15.90
CA VAL A 162 10.03 2.58 -16.06
C VAL A 162 10.51 3.49 -17.18
N SER A 163 11.62 3.19 -17.86
CA SER A 163 12.19 4.04 -18.91
C SER A 163 11.24 4.33 -20.09
N TYR A 164 10.29 3.43 -20.32
CA TYR A 164 9.25 3.54 -21.34
C TYR A 164 8.00 4.33 -20.88
N VAL A 165 7.85 4.59 -19.59
CA VAL A 165 6.70 5.30 -19.03
C VAL A 165 6.86 6.78 -19.33
N LYS A 166 5.97 7.33 -20.16
CA LYS A 166 5.97 8.75 -20.55
C LYS A 166 4.89 9.53 -19.82
N ASN A 167 3.70 8.95 -19.68
CA ASN A 167 2.55 9.61 -19.10
C ASN A 167 1.53 8.59 -18.57
N SER A 168 0.34 9.07 -18.23
CA SER A 168 -0.80 8.24 -17.77
C SER A 168 -1.15 7.06 -18.68
N GLY A 169 -0.84 7.13 -19.98
CA GLY A 169 -1.09 6.03 -20.93
C GLY A 169 -0.37 4.72 -20.57
N GLN A 170 0.77 4.79 -19.86
CA GLN A 170 1.52 3.62 -19.39
C GLN A 170 1.24 3.27 -17.92
N ILE A 171 0.22 3.86 -17.29
CA ILE A 171 -0.22 3.51 -15.94
C ILE A 171 -1.48 2.66 -16.04
N GLY A 172 -1.43 1.45 -15.48
CA GLY A 172 -2.50 0.46 -15.54
C GLY A 172 -3.46 0.55 -14.36
N ALA A 173 -2.94 0.88 -13.18
CA ALA A 173 -3.72 1.07 -11.97
C ALA A 173 -2.92 1.91 -10.96
N VAL A 174 -3.63 2.50 -10.01
CA VAL A 174 -3.05 3.05 -8.79
C VAL A 174 -3.64 2.34 -7.58
N VAL A 175 -2.78 2.03 -6.62
CA VAL A 175 -3.19 1.54 -5.31
C VAL A 175 -2.81 2.57 -4.26
N ASP A 176 -3.81 3.10 -3.54
CA ASP A 176 -3.61 4.05 -2.45
C ASP A 176 -3.66 3.32 -1.12
N ILE A 177 -2.49 3.08 -0.55
CA ILE A 177 -2.33 2.46 0.77
C ILE A 177 -2.10 3.59 1.76
N THR A 178 -3.00 3.75 2.72
CA THR A 178 -3.06 5.00 3.50
C THR A 178 -3.67 4.85 4.89
N SER A 179 -3.26 5.72 5.81
CA SER A 179 -3.84 5.87 7.15
C SER A 179 -4.65 7.16 7.36
N VAL A 180 -4.68 8.05 6.36
CA VAL A 180 -5.31 9.39 6.48
C VAL A 180 -6.22 9.70 5.28
N GLY A 181 -5.94 9.09 4.11
CA GLY A 181 -6.66 9.27 2.86
C GLY A 181 -5.91 10.14 1.84
N MET A 182 -5.98 9.75 0.56
CA MET A 182 -5.67 10.60 -0.62
C MET A 182 -6.63 10.32 -1.80
N MET A 183 -7.70 9.57 -1.54
CA MET A 183 -8.64 9.05 -2.53
C MET A 183 -9.21 10.15 -3.43
N ASP A 184 -9.67 11.26 -2.85
CA ASP A 184 -10.28 12.37 -3.60
C ASP A 184 -9.31 12.99 -4.60
N THR A 185 -8.02 13.05 -4.24
CA THR A 185 -6.96 13.58 -5.12
C THR A 185 -6.70 12.61 -6.27
N TRP A 186 -6.59 11.32 -5.97
CA TRP A 186 -6.45 10.28 -7.01
C TRP A 186 -7.63 10.30 -7.98
N ILE A 187 -8.86 10.40 -7.46
CA ILE A 187 -10.07 10.44 -8.28
C ILE A 187 -10.07 11.67 -9.18
N SER A 188 -9.83 12.84 -8.60
CA SER A 188 -9.96 14.13 -9.30
C SER A 188 -8.92 14.33 -10.40
N TYR A 189 -7.70 13.83 -10.20
CA TYR A 189 -6.56 14.14 -11.07
C TYR A 189 -6.06 12.97 -11.90
N LEU A 190 -6.46 11.74 -11.60
CA LEU A 190 -6.02 10.56 -12.33
C LEU A 190 -7.18 9.64 -12.75
N THR A 191 -7.99 9.18 -11.82
CA THR A 191 -9.04 8.19 -12.12
C THR A 191 -10.09 8.76 -13.08
N SER A 192 -10.74 9.87 -12.71
CA SER A 192 -11.81 10.45 -13.52
C SER A 192 -11.31 11.02 -14.84
N PRO A 193 -10.19 11.78 -14.91
CA PRO A 193 -9.72 12.36 -16.17
C PRO A 193 -9.00 11.38 -17.10
N LYS A 194 -8.32 10.36 -16.56
CA LYS A 194 -7.47 9.44 -17.35
C LYS A 194 -8.01 8.01 -17.42
N HIS A 195 -9.14 7.73 -16.78
CA HIS A 195 -9.77 6.40 -16.71
C HIS A 195 -8.82 5.32 -16.17
N ILE A 196 -7.96 5.68 -15.21
CA ILE A 196 -7.06 4.74 -14.53
C ILE A 196 -7.76 4.22 -13.28
N PRO A 197 -7.92 2.90 -13.09
CA PRO A 197 -8.57 2.35 -11.91
C PRO A 197 -7.78 2.65 -10.64
N LEU A 198 -8.51 2.92 -9.56
CA LEU A 198 -8.00 3.15 -8.21
C LEU A 198 -8.42 1.99 -7.31
N ILE A 199 -7.44 1.39 -6.63
CA ILE A 199 -7.64 0.46 -5.53
C ILE A 199 -7.35 1.21 -4.24
N TYR A 200 -8.29 1.20 -3.31
CA TYR A 200 -8.17 1.90 -2.03
C TYR A 200 -7.90 0.90 -0.91
N CYS A 201 -6.81 1.10 -0.18
CA CYS A 201 -6.35 0.25 0.92
C CYS A 201 -6.17 1.09 2.19
N PRO A 202 -7.27 1.46 2.87
CA PRO A 202 -7.21 2.24 4.10
C PRO A 202 -6.87 1.36 5.32
N THR A 203 -6.52 2.02 6.42
CA THR A 203 -6.65 1.46 7.77
C THR A 203 -8.12 1.32 8.16
N ALA A 204 -8.42 0.45 9.12
CA ALA A 204 -9.78 0.23 9.61
C ALA A 204 -10.27 1.30 10.61
N VAL A 205 -9.39 2.20 11.03
CA VAL A 205 -9.63 3.28 12.00
C VAL A 205 -9.67 4.66 11.38
#